data_AF-A0A3S4I785-F1
#
_entry.id   AF-A0A3S4I785-F1
#
_cell.length_a   1.000
_cell.length_b   1.000
_cell.length_c   1.000
_cell.angle_alpha   90.00
_cell.angle_beta   90.00
_cell.angle_gamma   90.00
#
_symmetry.space_group_name_H-M   'P 1'
#
loop_
_entity.id
_entity.type
_entity.pdbx_description
1 polymer ?
#
loop_
_entity_poly.entity_id
_entity_poly.type
_entity_poly.pdbx_seq_one_letter_code
_entity_poly.pdbx_strand_id
1 'polypeptide(L)'
;MQRGDRVIALVNNLGATPLSELFGVYNRLESRCQETGITIERNLIGSYCTSLDMTGFSITLLKVDDETLALWDAPVHTPALNWGK
;
A
#
# COMPACT_ATOMS: atom_id res chain seq x y z
N MET A 1 7.95 -0.60 12.96
CA MET A 1 6.52 -0.53 13.30
C MET A 1 6.33 -1.15 14.67
N GLN A 2 5.45 -0.59 15.48
CA GLN A 2 5.10 -1.04 16.82
C GLN A 2 3.57 -1.13 16.96
N ARG A 3 3.10 -1.86 17.97
CA ARG A 3 1.67 -1.93 18.30
C ARG A 3 1.11 -0.52 18.53
N GLY A 4 -0.04 -0.22 17.94
CA GLY A 4 -0.69 1.09 17.97
C GLY A 4 -0.31 2.01 16.81
N ASP A 5 0.67 1.64 15.98
CA ASP A 5 0.99 2.41 14.78
C ASP A 5 -0.15 2.34 13.76
N ARG A 6 -0.44 3.48 13.13
CA ARG A 6 -1.30 3.62 11.96
C ARG A 6 -0.41 3.72 10.73
N VAL A 7 -0.78 3.04 9.65
CA VAL A 7 0.06 2.95 8.45
C VAL A 7 -0.73 3.10 7.15
N ILE A 8 -0.05 3.55 6.10
CA ILE A 8 -0.44 3.33 4.71
C ILE A 8 0.35 2.13 4.18
N ALA A 9 -0.35 1.19 3.54
CA ALA A 9 0.24 0.00 2.97
C ALA A 9 0.29 0.06 1.43
N LEU A 10 1.48 -0.09 0.85
CA LEU A 10 1.65 -0.24 -0.59
C LEU A 10 2.11 -1.66 -0.90
N VAL A 11 1.27 -2.44 -1.58
CA VAL A 11 1.61 -3.75 -2.16
C VAL A 11 1.88 -3.55 -3.66
N ASN A 12 3.16 -3.55 -3.99
CA ASN A 12 3.64 -3.13 -5.30
C ASN A 12 4.09 -4.33 -6.15
N ASN A 13 3.64 -4.40 -7.39
CA ASN A 13 4.17 -5.30 -8.41
C ASN A 13 5.51 -4.77 -8.95
N LEU A 14 6.53 -5.63 -9.01
CA LEU A 14 7.83 -5.31 -9.60
C LEU A 14 7.86 -5.51 -11.12
N GLY A 15 6.80 -6.01 -11.73
CA GLY A 15 6.68 -6.12 -13.19
C GLY A 15 5.61 -7.11 -13.60
N ALA A 16 5.87 -8.40 -13.39
CA ALA A 16 5.11 -9.50 -13.97
C ALA A 16 4.21 -10.27 -12.98
N THR A 17 4.04 -9.82 -11.74
CA THR A 17 3.15 -10.49 -10.77
C THR A 17 1.67 -10.18 -11.08
N PRO A 18 0.81 -11.21 -11.22
CA PRO A 18 -0.62 -11.02 -11.43
C PRO A 18 -1.27 -10.19 -10.32
N LEU A 19 -2.19 -9.29 -10.70
CA LEU A 19 -2.91 -8.45 -9.74
C LEU A 19 -3.66 -9.29 -8.70
N SER A 20 -4.20 -10.45 -9.08
CA SER A 20 -4.85 -11.39 -8.16
C SER A 20 -3.91 -11.91 -7.06
N GLU A 21 -2.64 -12.13 -7.37
CA GLU A 21 -1.64 -12.54 -6.39
C GLU A 21 -1.33 -11.41 -5.40
N LEU A 22 -1.28 -10.16 -5.87
CA LEU A 22 -1.07 -9.00 -4.99
C LEU A 22 -2.21 -8.85 -3.97
N PHE A 23 -3.46 -9.13 -4.34
CA PHE A 23 -4.57 -9.16 -3.39
C PHE A 23 -4.43 -10.31 -2.38
N GLY A 24 -3.90 -11.47 -2.79
CA GLY A 24 -3.54 -12.55 -1.87
C GLY A 24 -2.44 -12.14 -0.88
N VAL A 25 -1.42 -11.42 -1.36
CA VAL A 25 -0.36 -10.82 -0.52
C VAL A 25 -0.97 -9.81 0.46
N TYR A 26 -1.84 -8.92 0.00
CA TYR A 26 -2.50 -7.93 0.85
C TYR A 26 -3.34 -8.58 1.94
N ASN A 27 -4.11 -9.63 1.64
CA ASN A 27 -4.89 -10.38 2.63
C ASN A 27 -3.99 -10.92 3.76
N ARG A 28 -2.81 -11.47 3.42
CA ARG A 28 -1.86 -11.92 4.44
C ARG A 28 -1.22 -10.74 5.19
N LEU A 29 -0.89 -9.65 4.51
CA LEU A 29 -0.35 -8.45 5.14
C LEU A 29 -1.31 -7.84 6.16
N GLU A 30 -2.58 -7.72 5.81
CA GLU A 30 -3.64 -7.19 6.69
C GLU A 30 -3.79 -8.06 7.95
N SER A 31 -3.88 -9.39 7.78
CA SER A 31 -3.92 -10.34 8.89
C SER A 31 -2.73 -10.14 9.85
N ARG A 32 -1.52 -9.97 9.31
CA ARG A 32 -0.30 -9.77 10.11
C ARG A 32 -0.26 -8.42 10.82
N CYS A 33 -0.75 -7.36 10.17
CA CYS A 33 -0.87 -6.05 10.81
C CYS A 33 -1.87 -6.11 11.97
N GLN A 34 -3.02 -6.75 11.77
CA GLN A 34 -4.02 -6.93 12.83
C GLN A 34 -3.48 -7.73 14.01
N GLU A 35 -2.83 -8.88 13.76
CA GLU A 35 -2.19 -9.71 14.81
C GLU A 35 -1.16 -8.92 15.64
N THR A 36 -0.43 -8.01 14.99
CA THR A 36 0.60 -7.17 15.64
C THR A 36 0.06 -5.87 16.22
N GLY A 37 -1.23 -5.57 16.03
CA GLY A 37 -1.89 -4.37 16.51
C GLY A 37 -1.50 -3.10 15.74
N ILE A 38 -1.20 -3.23 14.45
CA ILE A 38 -0.97 -2.14 13.51
C ILE A 38 -2.25 -1.93 12.68
N THR A 39 -2.69 -0.68 12.54
CA THR A 39 -3.89 -0.31 11.77
C THR A 39 -3.50 0.16 10.38
N ILE A 40 -3.97 -0.50 9.32
CA ILE A 40 -3.83 -0.03 7.94
C ILE A 40 -4.97 0.96 7.65
N GLU A 41 -4.64 2.24 7.46
CA GLU A 41 -5.60 3.33 7.23
C GLU A 41 -5.93 3.52 5.76
N ARG A 42 -4.92 3.35 4.88
CA ARG A 42 -5.05 3.44 3.42
C ARG A 42 -4.18 2.38 2.78
N ASN A 43 -4.51 2.01 1.55
CA ASN A 43 -3.67 1.10 0.77
C ASN A 43 -3.59 1.49 -0.71
N LEU A 44 -2.52 1.02 -1.35
CA LEU A 44 -2.38 0.95 -2.80
C LEU A 44 -1.92 -0.46 -3.18
N ILE A 45 -2.57 -1.05 -4.18
CA ILE A 45 -2.26 -2.39 -4.69
C ILE A 45 -2.15 -2.30 -6.21
N GLY A 46 -0.99 -2.64 -6.78
CA GLY A 46 -0.75 -2.50 -8.22
C GLY A 46 0.71 -2.23 -8.60
N SER A 47 0.95 -1.78 -9.84
CA SER A 47 2.27 -1.49 -10.38
C SER A 47 2.62 -0.01 -10.23
N TYR A 48 3.31 0.36 -9.15
CA TYR A 48 3.67 1.75 -8.84
C TYR A 48 5.17 2.04 -8.99
N CYS A 49 6.01 1.06 -8.70
CA CYS A 49 7.47 1.11 -8.81
C CYS A 49 7.98 -0.24 -9.33
N THR A 50 8.12 -0.38 -10.64
CA THR A 50 8.48 -1.63 -11.30
C THR A 50 9.99 -1.74 -11.57
N SER A 51 10.43 -2.95 -11.87
CA SER A 51 11.76 -3.32 -12.32
C SER A 51 11.64 -4.20 -13.58
N LEU A 52 11.30 -3.56 -14.71
CA LEU A 52 11.05 -4.21 -15.99
C LEU A 52 9.97 -5.31 -15.87
N ASP A 53 10.28 -6.54 -16.28
CA ASP A 53 9.42 -7.72 -16.29
C ASP A 53 9.71 -8.66 -15.10
N MET A 54 10.32 -8.15 -14.03
CA MET A 54 10.61 -8.95 -12.83
C MET A 54 9.33 -9.56 -12.25
N THR A 55 9.33 -10.87 -12.07
CA THR A 55 8.32 -11.58 -11.28
C THR A 55 8.63 -11.41 -9.80
N GLY A 56 7.93 -10.49 -9.15
CA GLY A 56 8.10 -10.20 -7.74
C GLY A 56 7.22 -9.06 -7.29
N PHE A 57 7.17 -8.86 -5.98
CA PHE A 57 6.45 -7.76 -5.35
C PHE A 57 7.27 -7.16 -4.21
N SER A 58 6.90 -5.96 -3.80
CA SER A 58 7.42 -5.32 -2.60
C SER A 58 6.28 -4.85 -1.71
N ILE A 59 6.54 -4.75 -0.40
CA ILE A 59 5.62 -4.22 0.60
C ILE A 59 6.26 -3.00 1.24
N THR A 60 5.55 -1.89 1.23
CA THR A 60 5.93 -0.68 1.97
C THR A 60 4.88 -0.39 3.03
N LEU A 61 5.35 -0.10 4.26
CA LEU A 61 4.52 0.41 5.36
C LEU A 61 5.04 1.80 5.73
N LEU A 62 4.20 2.81 5.55
CA LEU A 62 4.46 4.18 5.96
C LEU A 62 3.68 4.46 7.24
N LYS A 63 4.35 4.69 8.37
CA LYS A 63 3.69 5.19 9.59
C LYS A 63 3.14 6.58 9.34
N VAL A 64 1.91 6.81 9.79
CA VAL A 64 1.18 8.06 9.58
C VAL A 64 0.55 8.60 10.86
N ASP A 65 0.28 9.90 10.82
CA ASP A 65 -0.57 10.67 11.70
C ASP A 65 -1.73 11.29 10.90
N ASP A 66 -2.55 12.11 11.55
CA ASP A 66 -3.73 12.72 10.92
C ASP A 66 -3.37 13.73 9.85
N GLU A 67 -2.29 14.51 10.05
CA GLU A 67 -1.78 15.45 9.07
C GLU A 67 -1.29 14.73 7.81
N THR A 68 -0.57 13.61 7.97
CA THR A 68 -0.09 12.81 6.83
C THR A 68 -1.26 12.17 6.08
N LEU A 69 -2.30 11.71 6.78
CA LEU A 69 -3.50 11.16 6.12
C LEU A 69 -4.29 12.24 5.38
N ALA A 70 -4.38 13.45 5.93
CA ALA A 70 -5.00 14.57 5.23
C ALA A 70 -4.26 14.91 3.92
N LEU A 71 -2.92 14.82 3.92
CA LEU A 71 -2.12 14.99 2.71
C LEU A 71 -2.31 13.84 1.70
N TRP A 72 -2.50 12.61 2.17
CA TRP A 72 -2.83 11.48 1.31
C TRP A 72 -4.18 11.65 0.61
N ASP A 73 -5.20 12.07 1.35
CA ASP A 73 -6.57 12.23 0.84
C ASP A 73 -6.75 13.50 -0.01
N ALA A 74 -5.75 14.40 -0.05
CA ALA A 74 -5.78 15.59 -0.88
C ALA A 74 -5.90 15.24 -2.38
N PRO A 75 -6.54 16.09 -3.21
CA PRO A 75 -6.70 15.81 -4.64
C PRO A 75 -5.38 15.60 -5.37
N VAL A 76 -5.35 14.59 -6.24
CA VAL A 76 -4.22 14.28 -7.11
C VAL A 76 -4.74 13.88 -8.49
N HIS A 77 -4.16 14.43 -9.55
CA HIS A 77 -4.55 14.13 -10.93
C HIS A 77 -3.30 13.90 -11.78
N THR A 78 -2.83 12.66 -11.79
CA THR A 78 -1.67 12.19 -12.57
C THR A 78 -2.07 10.95 -13.37
N PRO A 79 -1.27 10.52 -14.36
CA PRO A 79 -1.58 9.31 -15.14
C PRO A 79 -1.75 8.03 -14.30
N ALA A 80 -1.03 7.91 -13.17
CA ALA A 80 -1.03 6.72 -12.34
C ALA A 80 -1.88 6.83 -11.06
N LEU A 81 -2.10 8.04 -10.54
CA LEU A 81 -2.91 8.31 -9.35
C LEU A 81 -3.91 9.42 -9.66
N ASN A 82 -5.21 9.14 -9.47
CA ASN A 82 -6.28 10.09 -9.73
C ASN A 82 -7.44 9.94 -8.74
N TRP A 83 -7.55 10.87 -7.79
CA TRP A 83 -8.67 10.97 -6.84
C TRP A 83 -8.86 12.39 -6.33
N GLY A 84 -9.95 12.60 -5.58
CA GLY A 84 -10.35 13.92 -5.11
C GLY A 84 -11.23 14.65 -6.11
N LYS A 85 -11.90 15.70 -5.63
CA LYS A 85 -12.68 16.64 -6.45
C LYS A 85 -11.84 17.85 -6.82
#